data_AF-E2BXF1-F1
#
_entry.id   AF-E2BXF1-F1
#
_cell.length_a   1.000
_cell.length_b   1.000
_cell.length_c   1.000
_cell.angle_alpha   90.00
_cell.angle_beta   90.00
_cell.angle_gamma   90.00
#
_symmetry.space_group_name_H-M   'P 1'
#
loop_
_entity.id
_entity.type
_entity.pdbx_description
1 polymer ?
#
loop_
_entity_poly.entity_id
_entity_poly.type
_entity_poly.pdbx_seq_one_letter_code
_entity_poly.pdbx_strand_id
1 'polypeptide(L)'
;KMVLDDRRLKVRELADMVGISKSAVHRILTENLDMRKLCARWVPRLEQKQRREDVSIECLAKFRSNKAEFLRRFISMDETWVHHFTPETKEQSKQW
;
A
#
# COMPACT_ATOMS: atom_id res chain seq x y z
N LYS A 1 -9.30 -11.19 16.64
CA LYS A 1 -9.21 -10.75 15.23
C LYS A 1 -9.10 -9.23 15.04
N MET A 2 -9.32 -8.40 16.09
CA MET A 2 -9.33 -6.93 16.03
C MET A 2 -8.23 -6.28 15.16
N VAL A 3 -6.96 -6.63 15.35
CA VAL A 3 -5.84 -6.04 14.58
C VAL A 3 -5.82 -6.50 13.12
N LEU A 4 -6.31 -7.71 12.83
CA LEU A 4 -6.43 -8.21 11.46
C LEU A 4 -7.61 -7.57 10.72
N ASP A 5 -8.68 -7.23 11.46
CA ASP A 5 -9.87 -6.58 10.95
C ASP A 5 -9.60 -5.08 10.68
N ASP A 6 -8.83 -4.41 11.56
CA ASP A 6 -8.31 -3.06 11.33
C ASP A 6 -6.83 -2.95 11.73
N ARG A 7 -5.96 -2.98 10.73
CA ARG A 7 -4.50 -2.88 10.92
C ARG A 7 -4.04 -1.47 11.31
N ARG A 8 -4.88 -0.44 11.20
CA ARG A 8 -4.53 0.95 11.51
C ARG A 8 -4.67 1.29 13.00
N LEU A 9 -5.23 0.38 13.80
CA LEU A 9 -5.42 0.57 15.23
C LEU A 9 -4.13 0.95 15.95
N LYS A 10 -4.21 1.97 16.82
CA LYS A 10 -3.11 2.39 17.69
C LYS A 10 -3.09 1.54 18.95
N VAL A 11 -1.92 1.38 19.56
CA VAL A 11 -1.76 0.67 20.84
C VAL A 11 -2.71 1.22 21.91
N ARG A 12 -2.92 2.54 21.93
CA ARG A 12 -3.85 3.20 22.86
C ARG A 12 -5.30 2.74 22.62
N GLU A 13 -5.75 2.69 21.37
CA GLU A 13 -7.11 2.31 21.01
C GLU A 13 -7.34 0.83 21.36
N LEU A 14 -6.35 -0.01 21.09
CA LEU A 14 -6.36 -1.41 21.53
C LEU A 14 -6.44 -1.50 23.06
N ALA A 15 -5.59 -0.79 23.80
CA ALA A 15 -5.58 -0.79 25.26
C ALA A 15 -6.93 -0.38 25.85
N ASP A 16 -7.55 0.66 25.29
CA ASP A 16 -8.86 1.15 25.70
C ASP A 16 -9.98 0.12 25.40
N MET A 17 -9.90 -0.58 24.26
CA MET A 17 -10.90 -1.61 23.88
C MET A 17 -10.78 -2.92 24.66
N VAL A 18 -9.56 -3.39 24.96
CA VAL A 18 -9.35 -4.64 25.74
C VAL A 18 -9.20 -4.41 27.24
N GLY A 19 -9.13 -3.17 27.71
CA GLY A 19 -9.06 -2.84 29.15
C GLY A 19 -7.75 -3.24 29.82
N ILE A 20 -6.64 -3.29 29.07
CA ILE A 20 -5.31 -3.60 29.60
C ILE A 20 -4.33 -2.45 29.33
N SER A 21 -3.18 -2.46 30.00
CA SER A 21 -2.19 -1.40 29.81
C SER A 21 -1.61 -1.38 28.39
N LYS A 22 -1.23 -0.20 27.91
CA LYS A 22 -0.56 -0.02 26.60
C LYS A 22 0.68 -0.89 26.46
N SER A 23 1.45 -1.04 27.53
CA SER A 23 2.65 -1.89 27.56
C SER A 23 2.29 -3.37 27.40
N ALA A 24 1.20 -3.84 28.02
CA ALA A 24 0.73 -5.21 27.86
C ALA A 24 0.26 -5.48 26.42
N VAL A 25 -0.48 -4.55 25.81
CA VAL A 25 -0.84 -4.63 24.39
C VAL A 25 0.40 -4.69 23.50
N HIS A 26 1.36 -3.78 23.71
CA HIS A 26 2.57 -3.73 22.90
C HIS A 26 3.34 -5.06 22.97
N ARG A 27 3.52 -5.60 24.19
CA ARG A 27 4.18 -6.88 24.43
C ARG A 27 3.48 -8.03 23.70
N ILE A 28 2.16 -8.12 23.79
CA ILE A 28 1.38 -9.14 23.10
C ILE A 28 1.58 -9.03 21.59
N LEU A 29 1.53 -7.82 21.02
CA LEU A 29 1.71 -7.61 19.59
C LEU A 29 3.10 -8.00 19.12
N THR A 30 4.17 -7.55 19.80
CA THR A 30 5.53 -7.73 19.30
C THR A 30 6.20 -9.03 19.73
N GLU A 31 5.90 -9.55 20.93
CA GLU A 31 6.58 -10.74 21.46
C GLU A 31 5.73 -12.00 21.31
N ASN A 32 4.44 -11.93 21.60
CA ASN A 32 3.57 -13.11 21.54
C ASN A 32 3.05 -13.39 20.13
N LEU A 33 2.79 -12.33 19.35
CA LEU A 33 2.22 -12.43 18.00
C LEU A 33 3.25 -12.10 16.89
N ASP A 34 4.46 -11.68 17.26
CA ASP A 34 5.55 -11.31 16.33
C ASP A 34 5.12 -10.31 15.24
N MET A 35 4.21 -9.38 15.60
CA MET A 35 3.73 -8.35 14.69
C MET A 35 4.65 -7.13 14.72
N ARG A 36 4.84 -6.52 13.55
CA ARG A 36 5.66 -5.32 13.38
C ARG A 36 4.84 -4.19 12.79
N LYS A 37 4.89 -3.03 13.43
CA LYS A 37 4.21 -1.84 12.92
C LYS A 37 5.02 -1.19 11.80
N LEU A 38 4.49 -1.19 10.58
CA LEU A 38 5.15 -0.72 9.37
C LEU A 38 4.33 0.36 8.67
N CYS A 39 4.99 1.34 8.04
CA CYS A 39 4.30 2.36 7.24
C CYS A 39 3.58 1.70 6.05
N ALA A 40 2.30 2.02 5.86
CA ALA A 40 1.58 1.56 4.69
C ALA A 40 2.23 2.10 3.42
N ARG A 41 2.32 1.23 2.41
CA ARG A 41 2.78 1.63 1.08
C ARG A 41 1.67 2.42 0.40
N TRP A 42 2.01 3.59 -0.14
CA TRP A 42 1.14 4.31 -1.06
C TRP A 42 0.98 3.48 -2.33
N VAL A 43 -0.23 2.99 -2.58
CA VAL A 43 -0.59 2.25 -3.78
C VAL A 43 -1.60 3.09 -4.55
N PRO A 44 -1.33 3.45 -5.82
CA PRO A 44 -2.31 4.12 -6.66
C PRO A 44 -3.61 3.33 -6.70
N ARG A 45 -4.74 4.03 -6.58
CA ARG A 45 -6.04 3.39 -6.62
C ARG A 45 -6.25 2.75 -8.00
N LEU A 46 -6.35 1.43 -8.04
CA LEU A 46 -6.53 0.67 -9.27
C LEU A 46 -8.02 0.57 -9.59
N GLU A 47 -8.64 1.65 -10.07
CA GLU A 47 -10.06 1.64 -10.45
C GLU A 47 -10.32 0.87 -11.75
N GLN A 48 -9.29 0.70 -12.60
CA GLN A 48 -9.38 0.02 -13.89
C GLN A 48 -8.45 -1.20 -13.97
N LYS A 49 -8.56 -2.13 -13.01
CA LYS A 49 -7.69 -3.33 -12.94
C LYS A 49 -7.70 -4.13 -14.23
N GLN A 50 -8.90 -4.48 -14.72
CA GLN A 50 -9.03 -5.32 -15.92
C GLN A 50 -8.39 -4.67 -17.13
N ARG A 51 -8.73 -3.41 -17.41
CA ARG A 51 -8.16 -2.66 -18.54
C ARG A 51 -6.64 -2.57 -18.47
N ARG A 52 -6.08 -2.37 -17.27
CA ARG A 52 -4.61 -2.35 -17.09
C ARG A 52 -3.98 -3.71 -17.39
N GLU A 53 -4.61 -4.79 -16.95
CA GLU A 53 -4.14 -6.14 -17.24
C GLU A 53 -4.18 -6.43 -18.74
N ASP A 54 -5.30 -6.17 -19.39
CA ASP A 54 -5.48 -6.41 -20.84
C ASP A 54 -4.43 -5.65 -21.67
N VAL A 55 -4.26 -4.35 -21.40
CA VAL A 55 -3.24 -3.52 -22.07
C VAL A 55 -1.83 -4.03 -21.79
N SER A 56 -1.55 -4.47 -20.56
CA SER A 56 -0.23 -4.99 -20.20
C SER A 56 0.08 -6.30 -20.92
N ILE A 57 -0.90 -7.20 -21.04
CA ILE A 57 -0.77 -8.46 -21.78
C ILE A 57 -0.50 -8.17 -23.26
N GLU A 58 -1.24 -7.26 -23.88
CA GLU A 58 -1.06 -6.87 -25.27
C GLU A 58 0.33 -6.25 -25.51
N CYS A 59 0.74 -5.29 -24.66
CA CYS A 59 2.06 -4.67 -24.73
C CYS A 59 3.17 -5.70 -24.56
N LEU A 60 3.02 -6.65 -23.64
CA LEU A 60 4.00 -7.72 -23.43
C LEU A 60 4.12 -8.64 -24.64
N ALA A 61 3.01 -8.99 -25.28
CA ALA A 61 3.02 -9.80 -26.50
C ALA A 61 3.78 -9.08 -27.64
N LYS A 62 3.50 -7.79 -27.86
CA LYS A 62 4.20 -6.96 -28.87
C LYS A 62 5.69 -6.79 -28.55
N PHE A 63 6.03 -6.59 -27.28
CA PHE A 63 7.42 -6.51 -26.84
C PHE A 63 8.19 -7.81 -27.10
N ARG A 64 7.55 -8.96 -26.87
CA ARG A 64 8.17 -10.29 -27.10
C ARG A 64 8.31 -10.61 -28.59
N SER A 65 7.38 -10.20 -29.44
CA SER A 65 7.43 -10.49 -30.87
C SER A 65 8.51 -9.67 -31.60
N ASN A 66 8.63 -8.38 -31.30
CA ASN A 66 9.68 -7.53 -31.85
C ASN A 66 10.00 -6.35 -30.92
N LYS A 67 10.89 -6.60 -29.96
CA LYS A 67 11.31 -5.61 -28.97
C LYS A 67 11.83 -4.31 -29.58
N ALA A 68 12.66 -4.39 -30.62
CA ALA A 68 13.31 -3.22 -31.19
C ALA A 68 12.30 -2.29 -31.87
N GLU A 69 11.36 -2.86 -32.63
CA GLU A 69 10.32 -2.10 -33.32
C GLU A 69 9.29 -1.53 -32.34
N PHE A 70 8.87 -2.33 -31.35
CA PHE A 70 7.94 -1.90 -30.30
C PHE A 70 8.49 -0.68 -29.55
N LEU A 71 9.74 -0.73 -29.07
CA LEU A 71 10.36 0.38 -28.35
C LEU A 71 10.58 1.61 -29.22
N ARG A 72 10.88 1.43 -30.52
CA ARG A 72 11.01 2.56 -31.47
C ARG A 72 9.71 3.35 -31.63
N ARG A 73 8.55 2.70 -31.51
CA ARG A 73 7.23 3.32 -31.69
C ARG A 73 6.52 3.65 -30.39
N PHE A 74 7.03 3.18 -29.25
CA PHE A 74 6.40 3.40 -27.96
C PHE A 74 6.60 4.85 -27.51
N ILE A 75 5.49 5.59 -27.38
CA ILE A 75 5.48 6.98 -26.91
C ILE A 75 4.70 7.02 -25.60
N SER A 76 5.30 7.58 -24.56
CA SER A 76 4.63 7.86 -23.28
C SER A 76 4.71 9.34 -22.96
N MET A 77 3.66 9.86 -22.31
CA MET A 77 3.61 11.19 -21.72
C MET A 77 3.00 11.06 -20.33
N ASP A 78 3.46 11.90 -19.40
CA ASP A 78 2.93 11.95 -18.04
C ASP A 78 2.68 13.41 -17.64
N GLU A 79 1.72 13.62 -16.75
CA GLU A 79 1.39 14.93 -16.18
C GLU A 79 1.71 14.92 -14.69
N THR A 80 2.59 15.82 -14.27
CA THR A 80 2.92 16.00 -12.85
C THR A 80 2.08 17.14 -12.28
N TRP A 81 1.11 16.79 -11.44
CA TRP A 81 0.33 17.77 -10.68
C TRP A 81 1.13 18.30 -9.49
N VAL A 82 1.31 19.62 -9.41
CA VAL A 82 1.90 20.31 -8.25
C VAL A 82 0.75 20.73 -7.31
N HIS A 83 0.58 20.03 -6.20
CA HIS A 83 -0.50 20.27 -5.24
C HIS A 83 -0.03 21.05 -4.01
N HIS A 84 -0.92 21.89 -3.44
CA HIS A 84 -0.73 22.63 -2.19
C HIS A 84 -1.28 21.88 -0.95
N PHE A 85 -1.89 20.71 -1.14
CA PHE A 85 -2.51 19.93 -0.05
C PHE A 85 -1.46 19.17 0.77
N THR A 86 -1.67 19.07 2.09
CA THR A 86 -0.82 18.27 2.99
C THR A 86 -1.46 16.90 3.25
N PRO A 87 -1.01 15.82 2.59
CA PRO A 87 -1.53 14.48 2.83
C PRO A 87 -1.10 13.92 4.19
N GLU A 88 -1.74 12.81 4.58
CA GLU A 88 -1.34 12.01 5.75
C GLU A 88 0.16 11.71 5.71
N THR A 89 0.83 11.94 6.84
CA THR A 89 2.27 11.69 6.94
C THR A 89 2.58 10.19 6.92
N LYS A 90 3.79 9.83 6.48
CA LYS A 90 4.26 8.44 6.48
C LYS A 90 4.18 7.76 7.85
N GLU A 91 4.29 8.53 8.93
CA GLU A 91 4.14 8.05 10.30
C GLU A 91 2.69 7.70 10.64
N GLN A 92 1.75 8.52 10.19
CA GLN A 92 0.32 8.28 10.39
C GLN A 92 -0.17 7.06 9.59
N SER A 93 0.45 6.74 8.44
CA SER A 93 0.10 5.57 7.63
C SER A 93 0.52 4.22 8.22
N LYS A 94 1.11 4.17 9.42
CA LYS A 94 1.59 2.93 10.05
C LYS A 94 0.48 1.94 10.37
N GLN A 95 0.67 0.69 9.98
CA GLN A 95 -0.22 -0.46 10.17
C GLN A 95 0.51 -1.61 10.85
N TRP A 96 -0.21 -2.45 11.59
CA TRP A 96 0.31 -3.68 12.19
C TRP A 96 0.36 -4.87 11.23
#